data_AF-R6CN30-F1
#
_entry.id   AF-R6CN30-F1
#
_cell.length_a   1.000
_cell.length_b   1.000
_cell.length_c   1.000
_cell.angle_alpha   90.00
_cell.angle_beta   90.00
_cell.angle_gamma   90.00
#
_symmetry.space_group_name_H-M   'P 1'
#
loop_
_entity.id
_entity.type
_entity.pdbx_description
1 polymer ?
#
loop_
_entity_poly.entity_id
_entity_poly.type
_entity_poly.pdbx_seq_one_letter_code
_entity_poly.pdbx_strand_id
1 'polypeptide(L)'
;MKILLSLRVLFSDSNNKIYNFNTYIMATEHVKCLIIGSGPAGYTAAIYTSRANIAPVLYEGIQPGGQLTITTEVENFPGYPEGVTGPVLMDDLRKQAERFGTEIRTGIITKADLSKTPYTFIVDDEKEITADTVIISTGATAKYLGLEDEKKYAGMGVSACATCDGFFYRKKVVAVVGGGDTACEEAIYLAGLARQVYLVVRKPFLRASKIMQERVLNHPKITVLFEHNAVGLYGDNGVEGMHVVKRMGEPDEERYDIAIDGFFLAIGHQPNSAIFKPWVKTDEVGYILTEEGSPRTGIPGVFAAGDVADPHYRQAITAAGSGCKAAIEVERYLSANGLLER
;
A
#
# COMPACT_ATOMS: atom_id res chain seq x y z
N MET A 1 21.82 29.00 10.50
CA MET A 1 23.22 29.19 10.96
C MET A 1 23.65 27.88 11.61
N LYS A 2 24.42 27.03 10.91
CA LYS A 2 24.81 25.69 11.42
C LYS A 2 25.82 25.88 12.56
N ILE A 3 25.47 25.44 13.76
CA ILE A 3 26.42 25.41 14.88
C ILE A 3 27.29 24.17 14.66
N LEU A 4 28.50 24.37 14.14
CA LEU A 4 29.54 23.32 14.13
C LEU A 4 30.15 23.23 15.53
N LEU A 5 29.88 22.15 16.26
CA LEU A 5 30.76 21.78 17.37
C LEU A 5 31.94 20.99 16.81
N SER A 6 33.13 21.58 16.79
CA SER A 6 34.37 20.86 16.47
C SER A 6 34.90 20.21 17.75
N LEU A 7 34.98 18.89 17.80
CA LEU A 7 35.72 18.18 18.85
C LEU A 7 37.13 17.91 18.32
N ARG A 8 38.15 18.48 18.95
CA ARG A 8 39.56 18.18 18.63
C ARG A 8 39.99 16.92 19.38
N VAL A 9 40.30 15.85 18.65
CA VAL A 9 40.98 14.68 19.21
C VAL A 9 42.43 14.72 18.73
N LEU A 10 43.37 14.85 19.66
CA LEU A 10 44.81 14.85 19.38
C LEU A 10 45.35 13.43 19.61
N PHE A 11 45.88 12.81 18.54
CA PHE A 11 46.75 11.63 18.66
C PHE A 11 48.17 12.02 18.25
N SER A 12 49.15 11.59 19.05
CA SER A 12 50.57 11.66 18.71
C SER A 12 51.12 10.25 18.53
N ASP A 13 51.65 9.95 17.35
CA ASP A 13 52.47 8.75 17.15
C ASP A 13 53.92 8.98 17.61
N SER A 14 54.71 7.91 17.67
CA SER A 14 56.13 7.88 18.10
C SER A 14 57.08 8.82 17.34
N ASN A 15 56.62 9.50 16.29
CA ASN A 15 57.34 10.52 15.52
C ASN A 15 56.81 11.95 15.69
N ASN A 16 55.97 12.22 16.70
CA ASN A 16 55.49 13.55 17.08
C ASN A 16 54.75 14.33 15.97
N LYS A 17 54.16 13.63 14.99
CA LYS A 17 53.27 14.24 13.98
C LYS A 17 51.87 14.38 14.56
N ILE A 18 51.37 15.62 14.56
CA ILE A 18 49.99 15.95 14.94
C ILE A 18 49.11 15.78 13.70
N TYR A 19 48.17 14.83 13.75
CA TYR A 19 47.15 14.68 12.72
C TYR A 19 45.86 15.38 13.16
N ASN A 20 45.43 16.41 12.42
CA ASN A 20 44.13 17.03 12.62
C ASN A 20 43.06 16.20 11.89
N PHE A 21 42.37 15.32 12.62
CA PHE A 21 41.11 14.75 12.15
C PHE A 21 39.95 15.61 12.62
N ASN A 22 39.33 16.34 11.70
CA ASN A 22 38.00 16.92 11.94
C ASN A 22 36.98 15.80 11.78
N THR A 23 36.61 15.14 12.89
CA THR A 23 35.43 14.27 12.90
C THR A 23 34.20 15.17 13.01
N TYR A 24 33.51 15.37 11.89
CA TYR A 24 32.21 16.05 11.90
C TYR A 24 31.17 15.08 12.45
N ILE A 25 30.79 15.25 13.72
CA ILE A 25 29.56 14.65 14.22
C ILE A 25 28.43 15.43 13.56
N MET A 26 27.88 14.90 12.46
CA MET A 26 26.61 15.39 11.95
C MET A 26 25.58 15.15 13.05
N ALA A 27 24.98 16.20 13.60
CA ALA A 27 23.88 16.04 14.53
C ALA A 27 22.76 15.27 13.80
N THR A 28 22.45 14.06 14.27
CA THR A 28 21.34 13.26 13.74
C THR A 28 20.08 14.09 13.84
N GLU A 29 19.35 14.20 12.72
CA GLU A 29 18.10 14.94 12.68
C GLU A 29 17.06 14.26 13.57
N HIS A 30 16.25 15.05 14.27
CA HIS A 30 15.21 14.56 15.16
C HIS A 30 13.87 15.23 14.85
N VAL A 31 12.79 14.44 14.83
CA VAL A 31 11.41 14.89 14.58
C VAL A 31 10.43 14.31 15.60
N LYS A 32 9.35 15.02 15.92
CA LYS A 32 8.34 14.49 16.85
C LYS A 32 7.52 13.35 16.24
N CYS A 33 7.21 13.46 14.95
CA CYS A 33 6.40 12.49 14.23
C CYS A 33 6.96 12.27 12.83
N LEU A 34 7.32 11.02 12.54
CA LEU A 34 7.70 10.56 11.21
C LEU A 34 6.52 9.80 10.58
N ILE A 35 6.14 10.17 9.36
CA ILE A 35 5.14 9.45 8.58
C ILE A 35 5.84 8.78 7.40
N ILE A 36 5.65 7.47 7.24
CA ILE A 36 6.30 6.69 6.20
C ILE A 36 5.23 6.23 5.20
N GLY A 37 5.26 6.81 4.01
CA GLY A 37 4.30 6.55 2.94
C GLY A 37 3.37 7.72 2.65
N SER A 38 3.05 7.88 1.37
CA SER A 38 2.33 9.03 0.79
C SER A 38 0.97 8.65 0.19
N GLY A 39 0.38 7.55 0.62
CA GLY A 39 -1.00 7.22 0.25
C GLY A 39 -2.03 8.06 1.01
N PRO A 40 -3.34 7.80 0.82
CA PRO A 40 -4.41 8.47 1.55
C PRO A 40 -4.26 8.42 3.08
N ALA A 41 -3.78 7.29 3.62
CA ALA A 41 -3.49 7.15 5.04
C ALA A 41 -2.40 8.13 5.52
N GLY A 42 -1.27 8.20 4.79
CA GLY A 42 -0.13 9.05 5.14
C GLY A 42 -0.47 10.53 5.06
N TYR A 43 -1.07 10.99 3.96
CA TYR A 43 -1.46 12.39 3.84
C TYR A 43 -2.57 12.78 4.83
N THR A 44 -3.56 11.91 5.08
CA THR A 44 -4.57 12.21 6.11
C THR A 44 -3.94 12.31 7.49
N ALA A 45 -3.02 11.40 7.82
CA ALA A 45 -2.28 11.47 9.08
C ALA A 45 -1.50 12.79 9.19
N ALA A 46 -0.82 13.19 8.11
CA ALA A 46 -0.03 14.41 8.04
C ALA A 46 -0.89 15.67 8.22
N ILE A 47 -2.06 15.74 7.60
CA ILE A 47 -3.03 16.84 7.77
C ILE A 47 -3.42 16.97 9.24
N TYR A 48 -3.76 15.87 9.91
CA TYR A 48 -4.22 15.90 11.30
C TYR A 48 -3.10 16.24 12.29
N THR A 49 -1.92 15.63 12.15
CA THR A 49 -0.78 15.95 13.04
C THR A 49 -0.27 17.37 12.84
N SER A 50 -0.26 17.87 11.60
CA SER A 50 0.10 19.27 11.31
C SER A 50 -0.86 20.26 11.98
N ARG A 51 -2.17 19.99 11.91
CA ARG A 51 -3.20 20.80 12.57
C ARG A 51 -3.13 20.75 14.10
N ALA A 52 -2.52 19.71 14.66
CA ALA A 52 -2.21 19.60 16.07
C ALA A 52 -0.86 20.25 16.46
N ASN A 53 -0.26 21.05 15.55
CA ASN A 53 1.01 21.75 15.76
C ASN A 53 2.20 20.81 16.03
N ILE A 54 2.15 19.58 15.52
CA ILE A 54 3.22 18.58 15.67
C ILE A 54 4.29 18.77 14.57
N ALA A 55 3.92 19.38 13.44
CA ALA A 55 4.77 19.59 12.26
C ALA A 55 5.49 18.30 11.81
N PRO A 56 4.76 17.29 11.31
CA PRO A 56 5.32 16.00 10.92
C PRO A 56 6.29 16.12 9.74
N VAL A 57 7.24 15.20 9.67
CA VAL A 57 7.99 14.89 8.44
C VAL A 57 7.38 13.65 7.79
N LEU A 58 7.06 13.75 6.50
CA LEU A 58 6.54 12.62 5.71
C LEU A 58 7.54 12.25 4.62
N TYR A 59 7.91 10.97 4.54
CA TYR A 59 8.68 10.43 3.42
C TYR A 59 7.77 9.75 2.40
N GLU A 60 7.84 10.22 1.15
CA GLU A 60 6.89 9.82 0.11
C GLU A 60 7.18 8.44 -0.50
N GLY A 61 8.40 7.93 -0.38
CA GLY A 61 8.81 6.66 -0.97
C GLY A 61 8.96 6.70 -2.49
N ILE A 62 8.99 5.51 -3.11
CA ILE A 62 9.23 5.31 -4.54
C ILE A 62 8.08 5.85 -5.40
N GLN A 63 6.86 5.74 -4.91
CA GLN A 63 5.64 6.12 -5.61
C GLN A 63 4.86 7.15 -4.78
N PRO A 64 5.21 8.44 -4.88
CA PRO A 64 4.42 9.52 -4.28
C PRO A 64 2.94 9.39 -4.66
N GLY A 65 2.05 9.50 -3.68
CA GLY A 65 0.60 9.30 -3.84
C GLY A 65 0.13 7.84 -3.73
N GLY A 66 1.04 6.86 -3.79
CA GLY A 66 0.72 5.43 -3.67
C GLY A 66 -0.14 4.89 -4.82
N GLN A 67 -0.86 3.79 -4.57
CA GLN A 67 -1.57 3.01 -5.60
C GLN A 67 -2.61 3.81 -6.40
N LEU A 68 -3.16 4.91 -5.86
CA LEU A 68 -4.11 5.72 -6.61
C LEU A 68 -3.47 6.46 -7.80
N THR A 69 -2.15 6.64 -7.83
CA THR A 69 -1.51 7.32 -8.97
C THR A 69 -1.50 6.50 -10.25
N ILE A 70 -1.80 5.20 -10.16
CA ILE A 70 -1.93 4.31 -11.32
C ILE A 70 -3.38 4.00 -11.69
N THR A 71 -4.37 4.61 -10.99
CA THR A 71 -5.77 4.55 -11.42
C THR A 71 -6.18 5.77 -12.23
N THR A 72 -7.00 5.56 -13.24
CA THR A 72 -7.51 6.62 -14.12
C THR A 72 -8.66 7.39 -13.48
N GLU A 73 -9.61 6.70 -12.84
CA GLU A 73 -10.84 7.30 -12.33
C GLU A 73 -11.18 6.75 -10.93
N VAL A 74 -11.65 7.65 -10.07
CA VAL A 74 -12.06 7.37 -8.69
C VAL A 74 -13.44 7.97 -8.47
N GLU A 75 -14.46 7.11 -8.42
CA GLU A 75 -15.86 7.51 -8.20
C GLU A 75 -16.34 7.29 -6.75
N ASN A 76 -15.54 6.61 -5.93
CA ASN A 76 -15.95 6.13 -4.61
C ASN A 76 -15.25 6.84 -3.43
N PHE A 77 -14.49 7.91 -3.70
CA PHE A 77 -13.94 8.77 -2.65
C PHE A 77 -14.90 9.96 -2.42
N PRO A 78 -15.53 10.08 -1.23
CA PRO A 78 -16.53 11.11 -0.97
C PRO A 78 -15.92 12.51 -1.03
N GLY A 79 -16.65 13.45 -1.62
CA GLY A 79 -16.21 14.84 -1.83
C GLY A 79 -15.99 15.21 -3.31
N TYR A 80 -15.93 14.21 -4.19
CA TYR A 80 -15.82 14.38 -5.65
C TYR A 80 -17.09 13.85 -6.33
N PRO A 81 -18.17 14.65 -6.41
CA PRO A 81 -19.48 14.18 -6.90
C PRO A 81 -19.47 13.75 -8.38
N GLU A 82 -18.56 14.30 -9.18
CA GLU A 82 -18.37 13.98 -10.59
C GLU A 82 -17.19 13.01 -10.81
N GLY A 83 -16.70 12.36 -9.75
CA GLY A 83 -15.46 11.59 -9.78
C GLY A 83 -14.20 12.48 -9.87
N VAL A 84 -13.04 11.84 -9.79
CA VAL A 84 -11.73 12.49 -9.89
C VAL A 84 -10.71 11.48 -10.39
N THR A 85 -9.64 11.93 -11.04
CA THR A 85 -8.55 11.01 -11.37
C THR A 85 -7.72 10.70 -10.13
N GLY A 86 -7.17 9.49 -10.06
CA GLY A 86 -6.34 9.09 -8.92
C GLY A 86 -5.15 10.02 -8.65
N PRO A 87 -4.37 10.44 -9.67
CA PRO A 87 -3.32 11.43 -9.50
C PRO A 87 -3.79 12.79 -8.96
N VAL A 88 -4.94 13.31 -9.43
CA VAL A 88 -5.48 14.59 -8.95
C VAL A 88 -5.90 14.49 -7.49
N LEU A 89 -6.61 13.42 -7.12
CA LEU A 89 -7.00 13.16 -5.73
C LEU A 89 -5.78 13.15 -4.80
N MET A 90 -4.70 12.47 -5.20
CA MET A 90 -3.50 12.39 -4.39
C MET A 90 -2.75 13.72 -4.29
N ASP A 91 -2.69 14.48 -5.37
CA ASP A 91 -2.09 15.82 -5.37
C ASP A 91 -2.89 16.80 -4.49
N ASP A 92 -4.22 16.72 -4.49
CA ASP A 92 -5.07 17.54 -3.61
C ASP A 92 -4.82 17.21 -2.12
N LEU A 93 -4.71 15.93 -1.76
CA LEU A 93 -4.35 15.51 -0.40
C LEU A 93 -2.93 15.97 -0.02
N ARG A 94 -1.97 15.85 -0.94
CA ARG A 94 -0.59 16.30 -0.76
C ARG A 94 -0.53 17.81 -0.48
N LYS A 95 -1.16 18.62 -1.34
CA LYS A 95 -1.27 20.08 -1.17
C LYS A 95 -1.95 20.47 0.12
N GLN A 96 -2.98 19.73 0.54
CA GLN A 96 -3.65 19.97 1.82
C GLN A 96 -2.72 19.70 3.02
N ALA A 97 -1.90 18.65 2.97
CA ALA A 97 -0.91 18.37 4.01
C ALA A 97 0.16 19.49 4.09
N GLU A 98 0.74 19.89 2.95
CA GLU A 98 1.72 20.99 2.89
C GLU A 98 1.15 22.32 3.39
N ARG A 99 -0.11 22.63 3.04
CA ARG A 99 -0.79 23.85 3.48
C ARG A 99 -0.83 23.98 5.00
N PHE A 100 -0.92 22.87 5.74
CA PHE A 100 -0.93 22.88 7.20
C PHE A 100 0.47 22.76 7.83
N GLY A 101 1.53 22.67 7.03
CA GLY A 101 2.91 22.67 7.52
C GLY A 101 3.54 21.28 7.64
N THR A 102 3.00 20.26 6.98
CA THR A 102 3.73 19.00 6.80
C THR A 102 4.99 19.25 5.98
N GLU A 103 6.13 18.79 6.46
CA GLU A 103 7.35 18.74 5.65
C GLU A 103 7.38 17.43 4.87
N ILE A 104 7.04 17.51 3.57
CA ILE A 104 7.02 16.37 2.67
C ILE A 104 8.38 16.23 1.99
N ARG A 105 8.97 15.04 2.09
CA ARG A 105 10.31 14.74 1.57
C ARG A 105 10.27 13.55 0.63
N THR A 106 11.00 13.69 -0.46
CA THR A 106 11.37 12.56 -1.31
C THR A 106 12.43 11.73 -0.61
N GLY A 107 12.34 10.41 -0.73
CA GLY A 107 13.25 9.44 -0.14
C GLY A 107 12.50 8.23 0.41
N ILE A 108 13.24 7.16 0.65
CA ILE A 108 12.71 5.87 1.07
C ILE A 108 13.30 5.55 2.44
N ILE A 109 12.45 5.16 3.39
CA ILE A 109 12.94 4.56 4.63
C ILE A 109 13.39 3.13 4.31
N THR A 110 14.69 2.88 4.35
CA THR A 110 15.28 1.58 4.02
C THR A 110 15.51 0.70 5.25
N LYS A 111 15.65 1.32 6.43
CA LYS A 111 15.81 0.62 7.71
C LYS A 111 15.06 1.32 8.83
N ALA A 112 14.60 0.54 9.79
CA ALA A 112 13.99 1.00 11.03
C ALA A 112 14.62 0.25 12.21
N ASP A 113 14.81 0.94 13.33
CA ASP A 113 15.10 0.37 14.65
C ASP A 113 14.07 0.90 15.64
N LEU A 114 13.19 -0.01 16.09
CA LEU A 114 12.10 0.29 17.02
C LEU A 114 12.37 -0.25 18.43
N SER A 115 13.62 -0.60 18.75
CA SER A 115 14.00 -1.17 20.05
C SER A 115 13.97 -0.17 21.20
N LYS A 116 14.19 1.12 20.91
CA LYS A 116 14.26 2.20 21.90
C LYS A 116 13.79 3.53 21.31
N THR A 117 13.14 4.34 22.15
CA THR A 117 12.74 5.72 21.82
C THR A 117 13.85 6.73 22.18
N PRO A 118 14.06 7.79 21.37
CA PRO A 118 13.45 8.03 20.06
C PRO A 118 13.91 6.98 19.05
N TYR A 119 12.98 6.55 18.18
CA TYR A 119 13.19 5.50 17.19
C TYR A 119 14.10 5.97 16.07
N THR A 120 14.86 5.06 15.48
CA THR A 120 15.85 5.39 14.45
C THR A 120 15.44 4.85 13.09
N PHE A 121 15.64 5.64 12.04
CA PHE A 121 15.35 5.27 10.65
C PHE A 121 16.49 5.69 9.74
N ILE A 122 16.72 4.92 8.68
CA ILE A 122 17.68 5.26 7.63
C ILE A 122 16.90 5.59 6.36
N VAL A 123 17.17 6.77 5.80
CA VAL A 123 16.63 7.28 4.54
C VAL A 123 17.66 7.00 3.45
N ASP A 124 17.23 6.36 2.36
CA ASP A 124 18.02 6.07 1.16
C ASP A 124 19.38 5.40 1.45
N ASP A 125 19.44 4.57 2.50
CA ASP A 125 20.68 3.92 3.01
C ASP A 125 21.82 4.87 3.42
N GLU A 126 21.55 6.17 3.52
CA GLU A 126 22.57 7.20 3.72
C GLU A 126 22.33 8.03 4.98
N LYS A 127 21.11 8.54 5.16
CA LYS A 127 20.80 9.56 6.17
C LYS A 127 20.03 8.96 7.34
N GLU A 128 20.58 9.11 8.53
CA GLU A 128 19.88 8.76 9.78
C GLU A 128 18.93 9.89 10.22
N ILE A 129 17.73 9.50 10.65
CA ILE A 129 16.74 10.37 11.29
C ILE A 129 16.15 9.65 12.51
N THR A 130 15.88 10.40 13.58
CA THR A 130 15.21 9.88 14.78
C THR A 130 13.82 10.47 14.96
N ALA A 131 12.89 9.71 15.54
CA ALA A 131 11.54 10.17 15.81
C ALA A 131 10.96 9.69 17.14
N ASP A 132 10.25 10.56 17.85
CA ASP A 132 9.51 10.17 19.07
C ASP A 132 8.34 9.23 18.75
N THR A 133 7.69 9.45 17.60
CA THR A 133 6.59 8.63 17.08
C THR A 133 6.73 8.36 15.60
N VAL A 134 6.16 7.24 15.15
CA VAL A 134 6.10 6.87 13.74
C VAL A 134 4.71 6.38 13.34
N ILE A 135 4.24 6.82 12.17
CA ILE A 135 3.07 6.25 11.48
C ILE A 135 3.57 5.49 10.25
N ILE A 136 3.39 4.17 10.27
CA ILE A 136 3.67 3.28 9.16
C ILE A 136 2.44 3.23 8.24
N SER A 137 2.54 3.89 7.10
CA SER A 137 1.47 3.99 6.09
C SER A 137 1.97 3.61 4.69
N THR A 138 2.83 2.60 4.63
CA THR A 138 3.52 2.16 3.40
C THR A 138 2.64 1.38 2.42
N GLY A 139 1.38 1.11 2.80
CA GLY A 139 0.38 0.46 1.96
C GLY A 139 0.70 -1.01 1.66
N ALA A 140 0.10 -1.50 0.59
CA ALA A 140 0.32 -2.82 0.02
C ALA A 140 0.44 -2.71 -1.50
N THR A 141 1.01 -3.75 -2.12
CA THR A 141 1.18 -3.84 -3.58
C THR A 141 0.34 -5.00 -4.09
N ALA A 142 -0.55 -4.74 -5.06
CA ALA A 142 -1.31 -5.80 -5.71
C ALA A 142 -0.39 -6.81 -6.41
N LYS A 143 -0.73 -8.11 -6.34
CA LYS A 143 0.00 -9.16 -7.05
C LYS A 143 -0.57 -9.29 -8.48
N TYR A 144 0.34 -9.41 -9.44
CA TYR A 144 0.05 -9.62 -10.86
C TYR A 144 0.56 -11.00 -11.31
N LEU A 145 0.09 -11.49 -12.47
CA LEU A 145 0.57 -12.74 -13.04
C LEU A 145 1.97 -12.61 -13.64
N GLY A 146 2.38 -11.39 -13.99
CA GLY A 146 3.67 -11.10 -14.64
C GLY A 146 3.58 -11.14 -16.16
N LEU A 147 2.40 -10.93 -16.74
CA LEU A 147 2.20 -10.83 -18.19
C LEU A 147 2.54 -9.40 -18.63
N GLU A 148 3.25 -9.23 -19.74
CA GLU A 148 3.53 -7.89 -20.28
C GLU A 148 2.23 -7.16 -20.69
N ASP A 149 1.20 -7.92 -21.07
CA ASP A 149 -0.12 -7.40 -21.39
C ASP A 149 -0.81 -6.73 -20.19
N GLU A 150 -0.51 -7.16 -18.95
CA GLU A 150 -1.06 -6.52 -17.74
C GLU A 150 -0.62 -5.07 -17.64
N LYS A 151 0.61 -4.76 -18.07
CA LYS A 151 1.12 -3.38 -18.13
C LYS A 151 0.52 -2.63 -19.31
N LYS A 152 0.41 -3.29 -20.48
CA LYS A 152 -0.15 -2.69 -21.71
C LYS A 152 -1.59 -2.20 -21.50
N TYR A 153 -2.42 -2.99 -20.82
CA TYR A 153 -3.85 -2.71 -20.65
C TYR A 153 -4.23 -2.24 -19.24
N ALA A 154 -3.25 -1.83 -18.42
CA ALA A 154 -3.51 -1.27 -17.09
C ALA A 154 -4.46 -0.06 -17.18
N GLY A 155 -5.58 -0.09 -16.46
CA GLY A 155 -6.62 0.95 -16.54
C GLY A 155 -7.44 0.96 -17.83
N MET A 156 -7.18 0.02 -18.75
CA MET A 156 -7.88 -0.15 -20.04
C MET A 156 -8.40 -1.59 -20.19
N GLY A 157 -8.95 -2.15 -19.12
CA GLY A 157 -9.42 -3.55 -19.10
C GLY A 157 -8.74 -4.41 -18.05
N VAL A 158 -7.53 -4.07 -17.57
CA VAL A 158 -6.85 -4.78 -16.48
C VAL A 158 -6.98 -4.02 -15.17
N SER A 159 -7.45 -4.71 -14.13
CA SER A 159 -7.63 -4.16 -12.78
C SER A 159 -7.21 -5.17 -11.71
N ALA A 160 -6.74 -4.65 -10.56
CA ALA A 160 -6.51 -5.43 -9.34
C ALA A 160 -7.50 -5.08 -8.21
N CYS A 161 -8.57 -4.34 -8.52
CA CYS A 161 -9.59 -3.93 -7.57
C CYS A 161 -10.98 -3.97 -8.22
N ALA A 162 -11.70 -5.09 -8.06
CA ALA A 162 -13.06 -5.21 -8.59
C ALA A 162 -14.02 -4.16 -8.04
N THR A 163 -13.92 -3.80 -6.76
CA THR A 163 -14.80 -2.78 -6.14
C THR A 163 -14.55 -1.38 -6.67
N CYS A 164 -13.34 -1.09 -7.14
CA CYS A 164 -12.97 0.18 -7.75
C CYS A 164 -13.57 0.28 -9.17
N ASP A 165 -13.29 -0.71 -10.02
CA ASP A 165 -13.52 -0.57 -11.47
C ASP A 165 -14.74 -1.34 -11.97
N GLY A 166 -15.31 -2.25 -11.17
CA GLY A 166 -16.41 -3.12 -11.59
C GLY A 166 -17.65 -2.36 -12.07
N PHE A 167 -17.85 -1.13 -11.60
CA PHE A 167 -18.91 -0.24 -12.09
C PHE A 167 -18.82 -0.04 -13.61
N PHE A 168 -17.63 0.15 -14.18
CA PHE A 168 -17.44 0.39 -15.62
C PHE A 168 -17.79 -0.82 -16.50
N TYR A 169 -17.88 -2.03 -15.91
CA TYR A 169 -18.14 -3.28 -16.62
C TYR A 169 -19.59 -3.77 -16.48
N ARG A 170 -20.54 -2.86 -16.18
CA ARG A 170 -21.97 -3.21 -16.18
C ARG A 170 -22.40 -3.82 -17.51
N LYS A 171 -23.09 -4.97 -17.44
CA LYS A 171 -23.56 -5.75 -18.59
C LYS A 171 -22.44 -6.27 -19.52
N LYS A 172 -21.18 -6.16 -19.13
CA LYS A 172 -20.01 -6.69 -19.87
C LYS A 172 -19.65 -8.11 -19.43
N VAL A 173 -18.76 -8.76 -20.16
CA VAL A 173 -18.15 -10.05 -19.77
C VAL A 173 -16.82 -9.76 -19.10
N VAL A 174 -16.57 -10.35 -17.94
CA VAL A 174 -15.30 -10.14 -17.24
C VAL A 174 -14.68 -11.47 -16.83
N ALA A 175 -13.36 -11.48 -16.65
CA ALA A 175 -12.64 -12.57 -16.00
C ALA A 175 -12.11 -12.10 -14.64
N VAL A 176 -12.15 -13.00 -13.66
CA VAL A 176 -11.50 -12.84 -12.35
C VAL A 176 -10.47 -13.96 -12.22
N VAL A 177 -9.22 -13.61 -11.95
CA VAL A 177 -8.15 -14.59 -11.72
C VAL A 177 -7.90 -14.77 -10.24
N GLY A 178 -7.99 -16.00 -9.78
CA GLY A 178 -7.73 -16.35 -8.38
C GLY A 178 -8.59 -17.51 -7.91
N GLY A 179 -8.36 -17.96 -6.68
CA GLY A 179 -9.13 -19.08 -6.11
C GLY A 179 -9.21 -19.07 -4.59
N GLY A 180 -8.88 -17.95 -3.94
CA GLY A 180 -9.13 -17.73 -2.51
C GLY A 180 -10.46 -17.03 -2.27
N ASP A 181 -10.76 -16.69 -1.02
CA ASP A 181 -11.99 -15.97 -0.67
C ASP A 181 -12.12 -14.65 -1.42
N THR A 182 -11.05 -13.84 -1.51
CA THR A 182 -11.04 -12.58 -2.27
C THR A 182 -11.51 -12.75 -3.71
N ALA A 183 -11.02 -13.78 -4.42
CA ALA A 183 -11.43 -14.03 -5.79
C ALA A 183 -12.92 -14.42 -5.90
N CYS A 184 -13.43 -15.17 -4.92
CA CYS A 184 -14.83 -15.54 -4.88
C CYS A 184 -15.73 -14.33 -4.53
N GLU A 185 -15.31 -13.48 -3.60
CA GLU A 185 -16.01 -12.25 -3.23
C GLU A 185 -16.07 -11.26 -4.40
N GLU A 186 -14.94 -11.03 -5.06
CA GLU A 186 -14.87 -10.15 -6.23
C GLU A 186 -15.67 -10.70 -7.42
N ALA A 187 -15.64 -12.02 -7.66
CA ALA A 187 -16.46 -12.64 -8.69
C ALA A 187 -17.97 -12.47 -8.42
N ILE A 188 -18.42 -12.62 -7.17
CA ILE A 188 -19.82 -12.39 -6.79
C ILE A 188 -20.19 -10.92 -6.93
N TYR A 189 -19.35 -10.01 -6.45
CA TYR A 189 -19.55 -8.57 -6.61
C TYR A 189 -19.71 -8.20 -8.10
N LEU A 190 -18.78 -8.65 -8.95
CA LEU A 190 -18.83 -8.40 -10.39
C LEU A 190 -20.05 -9.07 -11.04
N ALA A 191 -20.48 -10.25 -10.59
CA ALA A 191 -21.67 -10.90 -11.13
C ALA A 191 -22.97 -10.11 -10.85
N GLY A 192 -22.97 -9.24 -9.82
CA GLY A 192 -24.02 -8.25 -9.58
C GLY A 192 -24.12 -7.18 -10.67
N LEU A 193 -23.02 -6.88 -11.37
CA LEU A 193 -22.89 -5.78 -12.34
C LEU A 193 -22.79 -6.28 -13.78
N ALA A 194 -21.91 -7.25 -14.02
CA ALA A 194 -21.59 -7.86 -15.30
C ALA A 194 -22.72 -8.78 -15.81
N ARG A 195 -22.69 -9.08 -17.12
CA ARG A 195 -23.58 -10.11 -17.70
C ARG A 195 -23.07 -11.52 -17.44
N GLN A 196 -21.74 -11.69 -17.36
CA GLN A 196 -21.06 -12.98 -17.19
C GLN A 196 -19.69 -12.76 -16.54
N VAL A 197 -19.29 -13.66 -15.65
CA VAL A 197 -17.99 -13.67 -14.97
C VAL A 197 -17.32 -15.03 -15.18
N TYR A 198 -16.10 -15.05 -15.71
CA TYR A 198 -15.24 -16.23 -15.72
C TYR A 198 -14.29 -16.21 -14.53
N LEU A 199 -14.45 -17.14 -13.59
CA LEU A 199 -13.51 -17.28 -12.47
C LEU A 199 -12.40 -18.27 -12.86
N VAL A 200 -11.22 -17.76 -13.17
CA VAL A 200 -10.07 -18.52 -13.67
C VAL A 200 -9.23 -19.04 -12.51
N VAL A 201 -9.21 -20.37 -12.34
CA VAL A 201 -8.57 -21.06 -11.22
C VAL A 201 -7.52 -22.03 -11.74
N ARG A 202 -6.24 -21.79 -11.43
CA ARG A 202 -5.12 -22.65 -11.87
C ARG A 202 -5.06 -24.06 -11.26
N LYS A 203 -5.97 -24.40 -10.35
CA LYS A 203 -6.01 -25.67 -9.62
C LYS A 203 -7.37 -26.35 -9.88
N PRO A 204 -7.50 -27.67 -9.65
CA PRO A 204 -8.78 -28.37 -9.76
C PRO A 204 -9.72 -28.11 -8.57
N PHE A 205 -9.42 -27.12 -7.72
CA PHE A 205 -10.20 -26.78 -6.54
C PHE A 205 -10.04 -25.31 -6.16
N LEU A 206 -11.01 -24.78 -5.42
CA LEU A 206 -10.95 -23.47 -4.77
C LEU A 206 -10.34 -23.60 -3.37
N ARG A 207 -9.44 -22.69 -2.99
CA ARG A 207 -8.93 -22.53 -1.62
C ARG A 207 -9.85 -21.71 -0.72
N ALA A 208 -10.85 -21.05 -1.30
CA ALA A 208 -11.84 -20.26 -0.58
C ALA A 208 -12.59 -21.09 0.47
N SER A 209 -13.18 -20.41 1.46
CA SER A 209 -14.09 -21.02 2.43
C SER A 209 -15.26 -21.74 1.73
N LYS A 210 -15.77 -22.81 2.35
CA LYS A 210 -16.84 -23.64 1.76
C LYS A 210 -18.07 -22.83 1.33
N ILE A 211 -18.47 -21.86 2.15
CA ILE A 211 -19.61 -20.98 1.88
C ILE A 211 -19.35 -20.16 0.60
N MET A 212 -18.14 -19.65 0.42
CA MET A 212 -17.78 -18.89 -0.78
C MET A 212 -17.71 -19.77 -2.02
N GLN A 213 -17.22 -21.01 -1.90
CA GLN A 213 -17.25 -21.99 -2.98
C GLN A 213 -18.69 -22.27 -3.44
N GLU A 214 -19.59 -22.56 -2.48
CA GLU A 214 -21.01 -22.80 -2.79
C GLU A 214 -21.66 -21.60 -3.48
N ARG A 215 -21.37 -20.38 -3.03
CA ARG A 215 -21.91 -19.16 -3.64
C ARG A 215 -21.47 -19.02 -5.10
N VAL A 216 -20.17 -19.18 -5.41
CA VAL A 216 -19.69 -19.02 -6.79
C VAL A 216 -20.13 -20.15 -7.70
N LEU A 217 -20.12 -21.40 -7.22
CA LEU A 217 -20.50 -22.57 -8.01
C LEU A 217 -21.99 -22.60 -8.36
N ASN A 218 -22.85 -22.03 -7.51
CA ASN A 218 -24.30 -21.98 -7.75
C ASN A 218 -24.75 -20.66 -8.41
N HIS A 219 -23.85 -19.71 -8.69
CA HIS A 219 -24.25 -18.42 -9.24
C HIS A 219 -24.45 -18.51 -10.76
N PRO A 220 -25.63 -18.12 -11.31
CA PRO A 220 -25.98 -18.38 -12.71
C PRO A 220 -25.14 -17.60 -13.74
N LYS A 221 -24.48 -16.52 -13.31
CA LYS A 221 -23.60 -15.70 -14.16
C LYS A 221 -22.11 -15.99 -13.98
N ILE A 222 -21.73 -16.91 -13.08
CA ILE A 222 -20.33 -17.24 -12.83
C ILE A 222 -20.04 -18.60 -13.46
N THR A 223 -19.03 -18.64 -14.32
CA THR A 223 -18.47 -19.89 -14.82
C THR A 223 -17.08 -20.06 -14.25
N VAL A 224 -16.90 -21.10 -13.42
CA VAL A 224 -15.59 -21.42 -12.84
C VAL A 224 -14.79 -22.27 -13.83
N LEU A 225 -13.62 -21.77 -14.20
CA LEU A 225 -12.67 -22.44 -15.09
C LEU A 225 -11.55 -23.05 -14.25
N PHE A 226 -11.74 -24.29 -13.81
CA PHE A 226 -10.75 -25.05 -13.05
C PHE A 226 -9.61 -25.55 -13.93
N GLU A 227 -8.40 -25.59 -13.38
CA GLU A 227 -7.18 -25.97 -14.11
C GLU A 227 -6.91 -25.07 -15.33
N HIS A 228 -7.35 -23.80 -15.28
CA HIS A 228 -7.10 -22.83 -16.33
C HIS A 228 -6.08 -21.78 -15.88
N ASN A 229 -5.20 -21.42 -16.80
CA ASN A 229 -4.23 -20.35 -16.68
C ASN A 229 -4.48 -19.31 -17.77
N ALA A 230 -4.61 -18.04 -17.38
CA ALA A 230 -4.52 -16.94 -18.33
C ALA A 230 -3.03 -16.72 -18.68
N VAL A 231 -2.69 -16.74 -19.97
CA VAL A 231 -1.30 -16.66 -20.45
C VAL A 231 -1.03 -15.45 -21.35
N GLY A 232 -2.04 -14.63 -21.60
CA GLY A 232 -1.93 -13.38 -22.35
C GLY A 232 -3.30 -12.72 -22.52
N LEU A 233 -3.29 -11.45 -22.94
CA LEU A 233 -4.50 -10.66 -23.21
C LEU A 233 -4.38 -10.01 -24.59
N TYR A 234 -5.52 -9.82 -25.26
CA TYR A 234 -5.55 -9.18 -26.59
C TYR A 234 -6.63 -8.10 -26.68
N GLY A 235 -6.42 -7.18 -27.63
CA GLY A 235 -7.32 -6.09 -27.99
C GLY A 235 -6.57 -4.85 -28.48
N ASP A 236 -7.28 -3.97 -29.18
CA ASP A 236 -6.69 -2.79 -29.84
C ASP A 236 -6.71 -1.56 -28.92
N ASN A 237 -7.88 -1.23 -28.34
CA ASN A 237 -8.09 -0.05 -27.49
C ASN A 237 -8.49 -0.42 -26.06
N GLY A 238 -7.98 -1.56 -25.58
CA GLY A 238 -8.30 -2.14 -24.29
C GLY A 238 -8.37 -3.65 -24.39
N VAL A 239 -8.75 -4.31 -23.29
CA VAL A 239 -8.96 -5.76 -23.29
C VAL A 239 -10.23 -6.12 -24.09
N GLU A 240 -10.07 -7.01 -25.06
CA GLU A 240 -11.16 -7.63 -25.84
C GLU A 240 -11.22 -9.15 -25.63
N GLY A 241 -10.15 -9.74 -25.10
CA GLY A 241 -10.14 -11.12 -24.65
C GLY A 241 -8.86 -11.54 -23.96
N MET A 242 -8.85 -12.81 -23.54
CA MET A 242 -7.71 -13.48 -22.91
C MET A 242 -7.38 -14.79 -23.62
N HIS A 243 -6.08 -15.08 -23.68
CA HIS A 243 -5.56 -16.39 -24.06
C HIS A 243 -5.53 -17.29 -22.82
N VAL A 244 -6.17 -18.46 -22.90
CA VAL A 244 -6.21 -19.42 -21.81
C VAL A 244 -5.59 -20.76 -22.19
N VAL A 245 -4.98 -21.39 -21.18
CA VAL A 245 -4.48 -22.76 -21.26
C VAL A 245 -5.18 -23.57 -20.18
N LYS A 246 -5.86 -24.65 -20.57
CA LYS A 246 -6.41 -25.65 -19.67
C LYS A 246 -5.40 -26.78 -19.49
N ARG A 247 -5.20 -27.21 -18.24
CA ARG A 247 -4.23 -28.25 -17.86
C ARG A 247 -2.83 -27.97 -18.41
N MET A 248 -2.35 -26.74 -18.21
CA MET A 248 -1.04 -26.29 -18.70
C MET A 248 0.10 -27.22 -18.24
N GLY A 249 0.89 -27.72 -19.19
CA GLY A 249 1.99 -28.65 -18.97
C GLY A 249 1.60 -30.14 -18.97
N GLU A 250 0.32 -30.47 -19.11
CA GLU A 250 -0.16 -31.86 -19.19
C GLU A 250 -0.24 -32.37 -20.65
N PRO A 251 -0.27 -33.70 -20.88
CA PRO A 251 -0.34 -34.27 -22.23
C PRO A 251 -1.57 -33.88 -23.04
N ASP A 252 -2.67 -33.54 -22.36
CA ASP A 252 -3.94 -33.10 -22.94
C ASP A 252 -4.19 -31.59 -22.74
N GLU A 253 -3.11 -30.80 -22.74
CA GLU A 253 -3.18 -29.35 -22.73
C GLU A 253 -4.05 -28.80 -23.88
N GLU A 254 -4.99 -27.92 -23.55
CA GLU A 254 -5.86 -27.23 -24.52
C GLU A 254 -5.62 -25.72 -24.47
N ARG A 255 -5.47 -25.08 -25.64
CA ARG A 255 -5.28 -23.63 -25.79
C ARG A 255 -6.39 -23.03 -26.62
N TYR A 256 -6.98 -21.95 -26.11
CA TYR A 256 -8.06 -21.24 -26.79
C TYR A 256 -8.24 -19.84 -26.22
N ASP A 257 -9.10 -19.06 -26.88
CA ASP A 257 -9.38 -17.68 -26.51
C ASP A 257 -10.76 -17.53 -25.88
N ILE A 258 -10.88 -16.63 -24.91
CA ILE A 258 -12.16 -16.22 -24.33
C ILE A 258 -12.31 -14.71 -24.49
N ALA A 259 -13.37 -14.28 -25.18
CA ALA A 259 -13.71 -12.87 -25.30
C ALA A 259 -14.19 -12.32 -23.94
N ILE A 260 -13.54 -11.26 -23.47
CA ILE A 260 -13.83 -10.58 -22.21
C ILE A 260 -13.60 -9.08 -22.41
N ASP A 261 -14.39 -8.25 -21.75
CA ASP A 261 -14.21 -6.80 -21.75
C ASP A 261 -13.27 -6.35 -20.62
N GLY A 262 -13.12 -7.13 -19.55
CA GLY A 262 -12.31 -6.78 -18.37
C GLY A 262 -11.70 -7.99 -17.67
N PHE A 263 -10.51 -7.79 -17.11
CA PHE A 263 -9.64 -8.78 -16.50
C PHE A 263 -9.19 -8.33 -15.11
N PHE A 264 -9.70 -9.02 -14.09
CA PHE A 264 -9.55 -8.66 -12.69
C PHE A 264 -8.63 -9.64 -11.95
N LEU A 265 -7.62 -9.12 -11.27
CA LEU A 265 -6.61 -9.90 -10.57
C LEU A 265 -6.91 -9.96 -9.07
N ALA A 266 -7.49 -11.07 -8.63
CA ALA A 266 -7.82 -11.33 -7.23
C ALA A 266 -6.88 -12.37 -6.60
N ILE A 267 -5.57 -12.22 -6.86
CA ILE A 267 -4.52 -13.13 -6.39
C ILE A 267 -3.80 -12.64 -5.12
N GLY A 268 -4.36 -11.62 -4.47
CA GLY A 268 -3.90 -11.08 -3.19
C GLY A 268 -2.97 -9.87 -3.34
N HIS A 269 -2.57 -9.31 -2.21
CA HIS A 269 -1.66 -8.17 -2.13
C HIS A 269 -0.46 -8.54 -1.24
N GLN A 270 0.64 -7.81 -1.42
CA GLN A 270 1.82 -7.87 -0.57
C GLN A 270 1.90 -6.58 0.26
N PRO A 271 1.66 -6.61 1.58
CA PRO A 271 1.87 -5.44 2.43
C PRO A 271 3.34 -5.03 2.43
N ASN A 272 3.59 -3.73 2.38
CA ASN A 272 4.93 -3.14 2.31
C ASN A 272 5.53 -2.97 3.72
N SER A 273 5.63 -4.08 4.45
CA SER A 273 5.97 -4.11 5.88
C SER A 273 7.36 -4.68 6.19
N ALA A 274 8.12 -5.08 5.18
CA ALA A 274 9.33 -5.90 5.31
C ALA A 274 10.35 -5.35 6.34
N ILE A 275 10.63 -4.04 6.29
CA ILE A 275 11.60 -3.39 7.19
C ILE A 275 11.11 -3.26 8.63
N PHE A 276 9.80 -3.39 8.87
CA PHE A 276 9.17 -3.28 10.18
C PHE A 276 8.93 -4.64 10.84
N LYS A 277 8.86 -5.71 10.03
CA LYS A 277 8.57 -7.08 10.48
C LYS A 277 9.46 -7.59 11.63
N PRO A 278 10.76 -7.23 11.74
CA PRO A 278 11.56 -7.61 12.92
C PRO A 278 11.07 -7.01 14.24
N TRP A 279 10.28 -5.94 14.17
CA TRP A 279 9.87 -5.12 15.31
C TRP A 279 8.40 -5.31 15.66
N VAL A 280 7.50 -5.25 14.66
CA VAL A 280 6.04 -5.32 14.86
C VAL A 280 5.50 -6.71 14.55
N LYS A 281 4.39 -7.07 15.19
CA LYS A 281 3.66 -8.30 14.87
C LYS A 281 3.02 -8.20 13.49
N THR A 282 3.13 -9.26 12.71
CA THR A 282 2.48 -9.37 11.40
C THR A 282 1.71 -10.69 11.29
N ASP A 283 0.70 -10.73 10.43
CA ASP A 283 0.08 -11.99 10.03
C ASP A 283 1.00 -12.81 9.10
N GLU A 284 0.52 -13.98 8.66
CA GLU A 284 1.30 -14.88 7.79
C GLU A 284 1.65 -14.25 6.42
N VAL A 285 0.85 -13.30 5.94
CA VAL A 285 1.05 -12.61 4.67
C VAL A 285 2.01 -11.42 4.83
N GLY A 286 2.07 -10.86 6.03
CA GLY A 286 2.91 -9.74 6.42
C GLY A 286 2.14 -8.46 6.78
N TYR A 287 0.81 -8.49 6.90
CA TYR A 287 0.06 -7.30 7.32
C TYR A 287 0.37 -7.00 8.78
N ILE A 288 0.57 -5.72 9.12
CA ILE A 288 0.84 -5.31 10.49
C ILE A 288 -0.42 -5.50 11.32
N LEU A 289 -0.29 -6.26 12.41
CA LEU A 289 -1.39 -6.47 13.35
C LEU A 289 -1.54 -5.26 14.26
N THR A 290 -2.76 -4.74 14.37
CA THR A 290 -3.09 -3.64 15.29
C THR A 290 -4.07 -4.07 16.38
N GLU A 291 -4.07 -3.34 17.50
CA GLU A 291 -4.91 -3.62 18.66
C GLU A 291 -6.36 -3.20 18.42
N GLU A 292 -7.30 -4.16 18.43
CA GLU A 292 -8.76 -3.93 18.60
C GLU A 292 -9.34 -2.77 17.77
N GLY A 293 -9.04 -2.70 16.46
CA GLY A 293 -9.60 -1.67 15.56
C GLY A 293 -9.00 -0.26 15.76
N SER A 294 -7.96 -0.15 16.58
CA SER A 294 -7.08 1.01 16.73
C SER A 294 -5.89 0.93 15.76
N PRO A 295 -5.10 2.00 15.59
CA PRO A 295 -3.89 2.01 14.77
C PRO A 295 -2.63 1.56 15.55
N ARG A 296 -2.76 1.12 16.82
CA ARG A 296 -1.61 0.78 17.68
C ARG A 296 -1.02 -0.57 17.31
N THR A 297 0.30 -0.64 17.16
CA THR A 297 1.03 -1.87 16.79
C THR A 297 1.43 -2.75 17.98
N GLY A 298 1.17 -2.28 19.21
CA GLY A 298 1.66 -2.87 20.46
C GLY A 298 3.01 -2.31 20.94
N ILE A 299 3.69 -1.51 20.11
CA ILE A 299 4.86 -0.72 20.53
C ILE A 299 4.40 0.73 20.80
N PRO A 300 4.61 1.28 22.02
CA PRO A 300 4.17 2.64 22.35
C PRO A 300 4.79 3.71 21.44
N GLY A 301 3.97 4.51 20.76
CA GLY A 301 4.47 5.54 19.82
C GLY A 301 4.67 5.05 18.38
N VAL A 302 4.42 3.76 18.10
CA VAL A 302 4.45 3.17 16.75
C VAL A 302 3.04 2.79 16.32
N PHE A 303 2.57 3.41 15.25
CA PHE A 303 1.23 3.25 14.71
C PHE A 303 1.28 2.74 13.26
N ALA A 304 0.24 2.04 12.82
CA ALA A 304 0.08 1.58 11.44
C ALA A 304 -1.30 1.98 10.89
N ALA A 305 -1.33 2.40 9.62
CA ALA A 305 -2.54 2.90 8.96
C ALA A 305 -2.57 2.57 7.46
N GLY A 306 -3.78 2.45 6.92
CA GLY A 306 -4.04 2.05 5.55
C GLY A 306 -3.75 0.56 5.29
N ASP A 307 -3.62 0.23 4.01
CA ASP A 307 -3.56 -1.16 3.54
C ASP A 307 -2.42 -1.99 4.14
N VAL A 308 -1.36 -1.37 4.70
CA VAL A 308 -0.30 -2.13 5.39
C VAL A 308 -0.81 -2.88 6.64
N ALA A 309 -1.95 -2.43 7.20
CA ALA A 309 -2.61 -3.00 8.37
C ALA A 309 -4.09 -3.33 8.13
N ASP A 310 -4.57 -3.26 6.87
CA ASP A 310 -5.95 -3.55 6.49
C ASP A 310 -6.00 -4.54 5.31
N PRO A 311 -6.06 -5.86 5.57
CA PRO A 311 -6.23 -6.85 4.52
C PRO A 311 -7.68 -6.94 3.99
N HIS A 312 -8.65 -6.33 4.68
CA HIS A 312 -10.07 -6.58 4.45
C HIS A 312 -10.71 -5.54 3.53
N TYR A 313 -10.62 -4.25 3.88
CA TYR A 313 -11.37 -3.23 3.14
C TYR A 313 -10.58 -2.69 1.95
N ARG A 314 -9.31 -2.30 2.15
CA ARG A 314 -8.39 -1.86 1.08
C ARG A 314 -9.01 -0.79 0.17
N GLN A 315 -9.58 0.25 0.77
CA GLN A 315 -10.17 1.39 0.05
C GLN A 315 -9.47 2.68 0.46
N ALA A 316 -9.36 3.64 -0.47
CA ALA A 316 -8.75 4.93 -0.21
C ALA A 316 -9.41 5.67 0.97
N ILE A 317 -10.73 5.58 1.10
CA ILE A 317 -11.47 6.23 2.18
C ILE A 317 -11.27 5.54 3.54
N THR A 318 -11.16 4.21 3.59
CA THR A 318 -10.84 3.49 4.84
C THR A 318 -9.39 3.73 5.25
N ALA A 319 -8.48 3.80 4.28
CA ALA A 319 -7.08 4.19 4.49
C ALA A 319 -6.97 5.61 5.04
N ALA A 320 -7.68 6.60 4.46
CA ALA A 320 -7.74 7.96 5.00
C ALA A 320 -8.26 7.98 6.43
N GLY A 321 -9.37 7.27 6.71
CA GLY A 321 -9.94 7.17 8.05
C GLY A 321 -8.97 6.56 9.08
N SER A 322 -8.25 5.51 8.72
CA SER A 322 -7.22 4.92 9.60
C SER A 322 -6.00 5.83 9.80
N GLY A 323 -5.61 6.62 8.79
CA GLY A 323 -4.59 7.67 8.92
C GLY A 323 -4.97 8.74 9.93
N CYS A 324 -6.24 9.18 9.92
CA CYS A 324 -6.78 10.09 10.94
C CYS A 324 -6.70 9.48 12.35
N LYS A 325 -7.11 8.21 12.52
CA LYS A 325 -6.99 7.52 13.82
C LYS A 325 -5.53 7.50 14.31
N ALA A 326 -4.57 7.19 13.43
CA ALA A 326 -3.16 7.14 13.78
C ALA A 326 -2.62 8.50 14.23
N ALA A 327 -2.99 9.58 13.54
CA ALA A 327 -2.61 10.94 13.93
C ALA A 327 -3.14 11.35 15.31
N ILE A 328 -4.38 10.97 15.65
CA ILE A 328 -4.96 11.25 16.96
C ILE A 328 -4.22 10.46 18.05
N GLU A 329 -3.84 9.21 17.82
CA GLU A 329 -3.06 8.44 18.79
C GLU A 329 -1.63 8.98 18.96
N VAL A 330 -1.01 9.54 17.90
CA VAL A 330 0.26 10.28 18.01
C VAL A 330 0.11 11.49 18.94
N GLU A 331 -0.89 12.33 18.73
CA GLU A 331 -1.13 13.53 19.55
C GLU A 331 -1.34 13.17 21.03
N ARG A 332 -2.12 12.13 21.29
CA ARG A 332 -2.33 11.59 22.64
C ARG A 332 -1.03 11.07 23.26
N TYR A 333 -0.24 10.31 22.51
CA TYR A 333 1.02 9.76 22.99
C TYR A 333 2.01 10.87 23.34
N LEU A 334 2.23 11.81 22.43
CA LEU A 334 3.17 12.91 22.65
C LEU A 334 2.73 13.78 23.84
N SER A 335 1.43 14.09 23.95
CA SER A 335 0.87 14.83 25.08
C SER A 335 1.06 14.11 26.42
N ALA A 336 0.78 12.81 26.47
CA ALA A 336 0.90 12.00 27.69
C ALA A 336 2.35 11.87 28.18
N ASN A 337 3.32 12.01 27.27
CA ASN A 337 4.76 11.94 27.57
C ASN A 337 5.42 13.33 27.70
N GLY A 338 4.65 14.42 27.65
CA GLY A 338 5.18 15.78 27.78
C GLY A 338 6.04 16.25 26.60
N LEU A 339 5.83 15.67 25.41
CA LEU A 339 6.57 15.97 24.17
C LEU A 339 5.87 17.02 23.28
N LEU A 340 4.67 17.48 23.70
CA LEU A 340 3.98 18.63 23.12
C LEU A 340 3.96 19.79 24.10
N GLU A 341 4.52 20.91 23.67
CA GLU A 341 4.33 22.20 24.32
C GLU A 341 2.91 22.67 23.98
N ARG A 342 2.09 22.91 25.01
CA ARG A 342 0.70 23.36 24.86
C ARG A 342 0.61 24.86 24.61
#